data_AF-A0A5B2Z2B4-F1
#
_entry.id   AF-A0A5B2Z2B4-F1
#
_cell.length_a   1.000
_cell.length_b   1.000
_cell.length_c   1.000
_cell.angle_alpha   90.00
_cell.angle_beta   90.00
_cell.angle_gamma   90.00
#
_symmetry.space_group_name_H-M   'P 1'
#
loop_
_entity.id
_entity.type
_entity.pdbx_description
1 polymer ?
#
loop_
_entity_poly.entity_id
_entity_poly.type
_entity_poly.pdbx_seq_one_letter_code
_entity_poly.pdbx_strand_id
1 'polypeptide(L)'
;MSDNDSELDTLDHGTMEFMRWLVCKDTNSGNSLITVKDYFDNKYVILYDNSIMNNVIVSYRDGLPLCVTCNTDDCGHVGFAICLKQNYDRDDHFVI
;
A
#
# COMPACT_ATOMS: atom_id res chain seq x y z
N MET A 1 3.26 -8.50 -28.23
CA MET A 1 2.77 -7.18 -27.80
C MET A 1 2.99 -7.17 -26.30
N SER A 2 3.87 -6.30 -25.83
CA SER A 2 4.23 -6.26 -24.41
C SER A 2 3.16 -5.45 -23.71
N ASP A 3 2.24 -6.13 -23.03
CA ASP A 3 1.37 -5.49 -22.06
C ASP A 3 2.29 -4.99 -20.94
N ASN A 4 2.65 -3.71 -20.98
CA ASN A 4 3.18 -3.02 -19.82
C ASN A 4 1.97 -2.74 -18.91
N ASP A 5 1.38 -3.81 -18.36
CA ASP A 5 0.47 -3.71 -17.23
C ASP A 5 1.30 -3.12 -16.10
N SER A 6 1.09 -1.84 -15.81
CA SER A 6 1.66 -1.22 -14.64
C SER A 6 1.12 -1.98 -13.44
N GLU A 7 2.02 -2.67 -12.74
CA GLU A 7 1.69 -3.64 -11.68
C GLU A 7 0.92 -3.01 -10.51
N LEU A 8 0.75 -1.68 -10.48
CA LEU A 8 0.07 -0.91 -9.45
C LEU A 8 -0.86 0.18 -10.03
N ASP A 9 -1.48 -0.04 -11.19
CA ASP A 9 -2.37 0.95 -11.81
C ASP A 9 -3.75 1.09 -11.13
N THR A 10 -4.24 0.05 -10.45
CA THR A 10 -5.61 0.04 -9.90
C THR A 10 -5.64 -0.27 -8.41
N LEU A 11 -6.73 0.09 -7.72
CA LEU A 11 -6.95 -0.27 -6.32
C LEU A 11 -6.89 -1.79 -6.08
N ASP A 12 -7.37 -2.58 -7.04
CA ASP A 12 -7.36 -4.04 -6.96
C ASP A 12 -5.93 -4.60 -6.98
N HIS A 13 -5.06 -4.05 -7.85
CA HIS A 13 -3.62 -4.38 -7.85
C HIS A 13 -2.99 -4.11 -6.49
N GLY A 14 -3.31 -2.98 -5.88
CA GLY A 14 -2.88 -2.64 -4.52
C GLY A 14 -3.35 -3.62 -3.45
N THR A 15 -4.59 -4.08 -3.58
CA THR A 15 -5.20 -5.06 -2.65
C THR A 15 -4.51 -6.42 -2.76
N MET A 16 -4.31 -6.91 -3.99
CA MET A 16 -3.56 -8.15 -4.23
C MET A 16 -2.15 -8.05 -3.69
N GLU A 17 -1.51 -6.90 -3.89
CA GLU A 17 -0.16 -6.68 -3.44
C GLU A 17 -0.03 -6.63 -1.91
N PHE A 18 -1.03 -6.05 -1.24
CA PHE A 18 -1.11 -6.09 0.21
C PHE A 18 -1.21 -7.53 0.75
N MET A 19 -2.02 -8.39 0.10
CA MET A 19 -2.11 -9.79 0.49
C MET A 19 -0.78 -10.52 0.31
N ARG A 20 -0.05 -10.25 -0.78
CA ARG A 20 1.30 -10.80 -0.98
C ARG A 20 2.28 -10.29 0.08
N TRP A 21 2.24 -9.00 0.39
CA TRP A 21 3.07 -8.39 1.43
C TRP A 21 2.82 -9.03 2.80
N LEU A 22 1.56 -9.30 3.17
CA LEU A 22 1.23 -10.00 4.42
C LEU A 22 1.91 -11.38 4.47
N VAL A 23 1.78 -12.18 3.41
CA VAL A 23 2.44 -13.50 3.34
C VAL A 23 3.96 -13.39 3.43
N CYS A 24 4.55 -12.41 2.73
CA CYS A 24 6.01 -12.19 2.78
C CYS A 24 6.48 -11.75 4.17
N LYS A 25 5.70 -10.92 4.86
CA LYS A 25 5.95 -10.46 6.22
C LYS A 25 5.93 -11.63 7.22
N ASP A 26 4.95 -12.53 7.10
CA ASP A 26 4.81 -13.69 7.99
C ASP A 26 5.86 -14.78 7.73
N THR A 27 6.19 -15.03 6.48
CA THR A 27 7.11 -16.13 6.10
C THR A 27 8.57 -15.69 5.99
N ASN A 28 8.85 -14.39 6.08
CA ASN A 28 10.15 -13.77 5.80
C ASN A 28 10.77 -14.25 4.46
N SER A 29 9.91 -14.56 3.50
CA SER A 29 10.25 -15.17 2.22
C SER A 29 9.29 -14.66 1.15
N GLY A 30 9.83 -14.23 0.01
CA GLY A 30 9.04 -13.72 -1.12
C GLY A 30 9.48 -12.33 -1.58
N ASN A 31 8.95 -11.94 -2.73
CA ASN A 31 9.23 -10.64 -3.36
C ASN A 31 7.92 -9.85 -3.43
N SER A 32 7.72 -8.95 -2.48
CA SER A 32 6.70 -7.91 -2.60
C SER A 32 7.30 -6.74 -3.40
N LEU A 33 6.54 -6.22 -4.35
CA LEU A 33 6.80 -4.96 -5.02
C LEU A 33 6.67 -3.78 -4.06
N ILE A 34 5.79 -3.86 -3.07
CA ILE A 34 5.64 -2.81 -2.06
C ILE A 34 6.21 -3.24 -0.71
N THR A 35 6.98 -2.34 -0.10
CA THR A 35 7.41 -2.46 1.31
C THR A 35 6.95 -1.24 2.10
N VAL A 36 6.35 -1.47 3.27
CA VAL A 36 6.01 -0.38 4.21
C VAL A 36 7.29 0.13 4.87
N LYS A 37 7.55 1.43 4.76
CA LYS A 37 8.71 2.10 5.39
C LYS A 37 8.33 2.83 6.67
N ASP A 38 7.20 3.53 6.64
CA ASP A 38 6.69 4.26 7.79
C ASP A 38 5.17 4.37 7.69
N TYR A 39 4.50 4.42 8.84
CA TYR A 39 3.05 4.55 8.92
C TYR A 39 2.71 5.49 10.08
N PHE A 40 2.10 6.63 9.77
CA PHE A 40 1.53 7.52 10.75
C PHE A 40 0.01 7.47 10.64
N ASP A 41 -0.60 6.87 11.66
CA ASP A 41 -2.05 6.68 11.73
C ASP A 41 -2.83 7.95 11.39
N ASN A 42 -3.87 7.77 10.58
CA ASN A 42 -4.76 8.82 10.09
C ASN A 42 -4.09 10.01 9.36
N LYS A 43 -2.78 9.95 9.06
CA LYS A 43 -2.05 11.03 8.39
C LYS A 43 -1.41 10.60 7.07
N TYR A 44 -0.51 9.63 7.10
CA TYR A 44 0.16 9.15 5.90
C TYR A 44 0.77 7.77 6.09
N VAL A 45 1.06 7.12 4.97
CA VAL A 45 1.97 5.98 4.88
C VAL A 45 3.07 6.29 3.87
N ILE A 46 4.28 5.85 4.19
CA ILE A 46 5.42 5.84 3.27
C ILE A 46 5.64 4.40 2.84
N LEU A 47 5.43 4.17 1.55
CA LEU A 47 5.67 2.91 0.86
C LEU A 47 6.97 3.02 0.06
N TYR A 48 7.69 1.92 -0.12
CA TYR A 48 8.74 1.81 -1.13
C TYR A 48 8.24 0.88 -2.22
N ASP A 49 8.19 1.40 -3.44
CA ASP A 49 7.76 0.68 -4.63
C ASP A 49 9.01 0.23 -5.41
N ASN A 50 9.19 -1.09 -5.53
CA ASN A 50 10.30 -1.71 -6.24
C ASN A 50 10.15 -1.65 -7.76
N SER A 51 8.94 -1.47 -8.30
CA SER A 51 8.72 -1.32 -9.75
C SER A 51 9.28 0.02 -10.24
N ILE A 52 9.14 1.09 -9.45
CA ILE A 52 9.67 2.43 -9.78
C ILE A 52 10.92 2.82 -8.96
N MET A 53 11.39 1.92 -8.08
CA MET A 53 12.55 2.11 -7.20
C MET A 53 12.53 3.43 -6.42
N ASN A 54 11.37 3.79 -5.88
CA ASN A 54 11.19 5.07 -5.20
C ASN A 54 10.25 4.98 -3.99
N ASN A 55 10.39 5.93 -3.06
CA ASN A 55 9.43 6.12 -2.00
C ASN A 55 8.15 6.78 -2.55
N VAL A 56 7.02 6.26 -2.11
CA VAL A 56 5.69 6.75 -2.43
C VAL A 56 4.98 7.13 -1.14
N ILE A 57 4.39 8.32 -1.12
CA ILE A 57 3.62 8.81 0.01
C ILE A 57 2.14 8.72 -0.35
N VAL A 58 1.37 8.02 0.48
CA VAL A 58 -0.10 8.07 0.43
C VAL A 58 -0.58 8.80 1.67
N SER A 59 -1.21 9.95 1.47
CA SER A 59 -1.76 10.77 2.56
C SER A 59 -3.24 10.47 2.78
N TYR A 60 -3.69 10.45 4.02
CA TYR A 60 -5.10 10.40 4.38
C TYR A 60 -5.55 11.83 4.72
N ARG A 61 -6.23 12.51 3.79
CA ARG A 61 -6.75 13.87 4.01
C ARG A 61 -8.27 13.80 4.05
N ASP A 62 -8.87 14.25 5.14
CA ASP A 62 -10.33 14.27 5.32
C ASP A 62 -11.00 12.90 5.08
N GLY A 63 -10.29 11.82 5.45
CA GLY A 63 -10.74 10.44 5.25
C GLY A 63 -10.53 9.88 3.83
N LEU A 64 -10.03 10.68 2.90
CA LEU A 64 -9.74 10.27 1.54
C LEU A 64 -8.22 10.01 1.36
N PRO A 65 -7.83 8.78 0.95
CA PRO A 65 -6.45 8.49 0.63
C PRO A 65 -6.07 9.09 -0.74
N LEU A 66 -4.88 9.67 -0.82
CA LEU A 66 -4.33 10.23 -2.07
C LEU A 66 -2.86 9.84 -2.20
N CYS A 67 -2.50 9.22 -3.32
CA CYS A 67 -1.10 8.97 -3.66
C CYS A 67 -0.46 10.24 -4.21
N VAL A 68 0.59 10.73 -3.56
CA VAL A 68 1.32 11.95 -3.99
C VAL A 68 2.10 11.70 -5.28
N THR A 69 2.63 10.49 -5.46
CA THR A 69 3.45 10.14 -6.64
C THR A 69 2.59 9.97 -7.89
N CYS A 70 1.45 9.29 -7.79
CA CYS A 70 0.53 9.09 -8.92
C CYS A 70 -0.45 10.26 -9.10
N ASN A 71 -0.56 11.15 -8.09
CA ASN A 71 -1.51 12.26 -8.05
C ASN A 71 -2.96 11.82 -8.31
N THR A 72 -3.37 10.72 -7.68
CA THR A 72 -4.70 10.11 -7.81
C THR A 72 -5.08 9.40 -6.51
N ASP A 73 -6.38 9.29 -6.25
CA ASP A 73 -6.97 8.45 -5.21
C ASP A 73 -7.29 7.02 -5.71
N ASP A 74 -7.10 6.77 -7.01
CA ASP A 74 -7.34 5.47 -7.66
C ASP A 74 -6.03 4.93 -8.25
N CYS A 75 -5.22 4.24 -7.43
CA CYS A 75 -4.05 3.48 -7.88
C CYS A 75 -3.67 2.38 -6.87
N GLY A 76 -2.74 1.50 -7.25
CA GLY A 76 -2.27 0.40 -6.41
C GLY A 76 -1.62 0.84 -5.10
N HIS A 77 -0.92 1.96 -5.06
CA HIS A 77 -0.40 2.49 -3.78
C HIS A 77 -1.54 2.86 -2.83
N VAL A 78 -2.62 3.44 -3.35
CA VAL A 78 -3.80 3.78 -2.56
C VAL A 78 -4.52 2.51 -2.08
N GLY A 79 -4.73 1.54 -2.96
CA GLY A 79 -5.34 0.25 -2.60
C GLY A 79 -4.58 -0.44 -1.48
N PHE A 80 -3.24 -0.51 -1.61
CA PHE A 80 -2.37 -1.05 -0.57
C PHE A 80 -2.50 -0.29 0.75
N ALA A 81 -2.46 1.05 0.70
CA ALA A 81 -2.55 1.90 1.88
C ALA A 81 -3.88 1.74 2.63
N ILE A 82 -5.00 1.63 1.91
CA ILE A 82 -6.32 1.38 2.50
C ILE A 82 -6.32 0.05 3.27
N CYS A 83 -5.85 -1.03 2.64
CA CYS A 83 -5.80 -2.34 3.29
C CYS A 83 -4.88 -2.33 4.52
N LEU A 84 -3.72 -1.67 4.43
CA LEU A 84 -2.80 -1.51 5.55
C LEU A 84 -3.46 -0.79 6.73
N LYS A 85 -4.15 0.32 6.46
CA LYS A 85 -4.90 1.08 7.47
C LYS A 85 -5.96 0.20 8.15
N GLN A 86 -6.77 -0.50 7.35
CA GLN A 86 -7.81 -1.41 7.87
C GLN A 86 -7.22 -2.54 8.71
N ASN A 87 -6.02 -3.03 8.37
CA ASN A 87 -5.34 -4.03 9.18
C ASN A 87 -4.91 -3.46 10.55
N TYR A 88 -4.27 -2.29 10.58
CA TYR A 88 -3.86 -1.67 11.84
C TYR A 88 -5.03 -1.27 12.73
N ASP A 89 -6.12 -0.76 12.14
CA ASP A 89 -7.35 -0.41 12.87
C ASP A 89 -7.97 -1.64 13.54
N ARG A 90 -7.92 -2.80 12.85
CA ARG A 90 -8.34 -4.08 13.44
C ARG A 90 -7.43 -4.53 14.58
N ASP A 91 -6.11 -4.43 14.43
CA ASP A 91 -5.15 -4.83 15.46
C ASP A 91 -5.28 -3.98 16.74
N ASP A 92 -5.57 -2.68 16.63
CA ASP A 92 -5.75 -1.78 17.78
C ASP A 92 -7.01 -2.13 18.60
N HIS A 93 -8.03 -2.70 17.96
CA HIS A 93 -9.32 -3.03 18.58
C HIS A 93 -9.33 -4.36 19.38
N PHE A 94 -8.19 -5.07 19.49
CA PHE A 94 -8.06 -6.31 20.27
C PHE A 94 -7.44 -6.13 21.67
N VAL A 95 -7.26 -4.89 22.13
CA VAL A 95 -6.88 -4.62 23.53
C VAL A 95 -8.14 -4.62 24.41
N ILE A 96 -8.57 -5.80 24.86
CA ILE A 96 -9.61 -5.99 25.90
C ILE A 96 -9.11 -6.92 27.00
#